data_AF-A0A3M1V5F4-F1
#
_entry.id   AF-A0A3M1V5F4-F1
#
_cell.length_a   1.000
_cell.length_b   1.000
_cell.length_c   1.000
_cell.angle_alpha   90.00
_cell.angle_beta   90.00
_cell.angle_gamma   90.00
#
_symmetry.space_group_name_H-M   'P 1'
#
loop_
_entity.id
_entity.type
_entity.pdbx_description
1 polymer ?
#
loop_
_entity_poly.entity_id
_entity_poly.type
_entity_poly.pdbx_seq_one_letter_code
_entity_poly.pdbx_strand_id
1 'polypeptide(L)'
;MQRIYLDNAATSFPKPPGVCEAMQRYQRELGAPAGRGGYMRAVEVTAAIDRTRKRVADLLGAPAAERIVFAFNGTDALNMA
;
A
#
# COMPACT_ATOMS: atom_id res chain seq x y z
N MET A 1 28.73 18.15 -0.58
CA MET A 1 27.86 18.53 0.56
C MET A 1 26.88 17.40 0.82
N GLN A 2 26.73 16.97 2.08
CA GLN A 2 25.71 15.99 2.47
C GLN A 2 24.33 16.65 2.43
N ARG A 3 23.31 15.98 1.88
CA ARG A 3 21.94 16.49 1.83
C ARG A 3 21.31 16.43 3.23
N ILE A 4 20.83 17.56 3.73
CA ILE A 4 19.97 17.65 4.93
C ILE A 4 18.53 17.82 4.45
N TYR A 5 17.63 16.88 4.79
CA TYR A 5 16.26 16.87 4.31
C TYR A 5 15.29 17.29 5.41
N LEU A 6 14.72 18.50 5.29
CA LEU A 6 13.78 19.10 6.25
C LEU A 6 12.40 19.37 5.65
N ASP A 7 12.01 18.63 4.60
CA ASP A 7 10.76 18.82 3.85
C ASP A 7 9.78 17.64 4.00
N ASN A 8 9.81 16.97 5.17
CA ASN A 8 9.00 15.78 5.44
C ASN A 8 7.49 16.05 5.49
N ALA A 9 7.09 17.31 5.71
CA ALA A 9 5.68 17.72 5.69
C ALA A 9 5.08 17.66 4.28
N ALA A 10 5.88 17.92 3.23
CA ALA A 10 5.44 17.78 1.85
C ALA A 10 5.46 16.31 1.40
N THR A 11 6.53 15.57 1.73
CA THR A 11 6.60 14.11 1.53
C THR A 11 7.75 13.52 2.35
N SER A 12 7.66 12.27 2.80
CA SER A 12 8.79 11.63 3.49
C SER A 12 9.91 11.23 2.52
N PHE A 13 11.17 11.51 2.89
CA PHE A 13 12.36 11.06 2.15
C PHE A 13 13.56 10.84 3.08
N PRO A 14 14.40 9.81 2.82
CA PRO A 14 14.17 8.71 1.89
C PRO A 14 13.10 7.76 2.42
N LYS A 15 12.45 7.00 1.53
CA LYS A 15 11.65 5.85 1.97
C LYS A 15 12.59 4.76 2.50
N PRO A 16 12.20 4.00 3.55
CA PRO A 16 12.97 2.83 3.97
C PRO A 16 13.17 1.83 2.80
N PRO A 17 14.33 1.15 2.70
CA PRO A 17 14.62 0.24 1.58
C PRO A 17 13.52 -0.79 1.32
N GLY A 18 12.93 -1.36 2.38
CA GLY A 18 11.86 -2.35 2.29
C GLY A 18 10.62 -1.88 1.51
N VAL A 19 10.33 -0.57 1.47
CA VAL A 19 9.23 -0.03 0.66
C VAL A 19 9.57 -0.16 -0.84
N CYS A 20 10.77 0.26 -1.22
CA CYS A 20 11.23 0.18 -2.61
C CYS A 20 11.39 -1.28 -3.06
N GLU A 21 11.88 -2.16 -2.19
CA GLU A 21 12.03 -3.59 -2.47
C GLU A 21 10.68 -4.28 -2.67
N ALA A 22 9.69 -4.01 -1.82
CA ALA A 22 8.35 -4.58 -1.96
C ALA A 22 7.69 -4.18 -3.29
N MET A 23 7.82 -2.91 -3.69
CA MET A 23 7.29 -2.42 -4.96
C MET A 23 8.02 -3.04 -6.16
N GLN A 24 9.35 -3.16 -6.10
CA GLN A 24 10.13 -3.82 -7.14
C GLN A 24 9.77 -5.29 -7.29
N ARG A 25 9.61 -6.00 -6.17
CA ARG A 25 9.18 -7.41 -6.16
C ARG A 25 7.82 -7.56 -6.84
N TYR A 26 6.85 -6.72 -6.48
CA TYR A 26 5.53 -6.75 -7.13
C TYR A 26 5.66 -6.57 -8.66
N GLN A 27 6.43 -5.58 -9.12
CA GLN A 27 6.58 -5.31 -10.55
C GLN A 27 7.38 -6.36 -11.32
N ARG A 28 8.37 -7.01 -10.70
CA ARG A 28 9.25 -7.95 -11.39
C ARG A 28 8.77 -9.41 -11.30
N GLU A 29 8.05 -9.77 -10.24
CA GLU A 29 7.75 -11.18 -9.93
C GLU A 29 6.24 -11.50 -9.88
N LEU A 30 5.38 -10.55 -9.51
CA LEU A 30 3.95 -10.81 -9.29
C LEU A 30 3.06 -10.31 -10.42
N GLY A 31 3.09 -9.00 -10.72
CA GLY A 31 2.50 -8.38 -11.92
C GLY A 31 1.14 -8.93 -12.37
N ALA A 32 0.17 -9.06 -11.46
CA ALA A 32 -1.12 -9.70 -11.76
C ALA A 32 -2.31 -8.84 -11.29
N PRO A 33 -3.46 -8.88 -12.01
CA PRO A 33 -4.66 -8.19 -11.60
C PRO A 33 -5.28 -8.87 -10.37
N ALA A 34 -5.44 -8.11 -9.29
CA ALA A 34 -6.11 -8.57 -8.09
C ALA A 34 -7.62 -8.76 -8.32
N GLY A 35 -8.22 -9.74 -7.63
CA GLY A 35 -9.68 -9.92 -7.52
C GLY A 35 -10.39 -10.44 -8.78
N ARG A 36 -9.70 -10.61 -9.91
CA ARG A 36 -10.32 -11.04 -11.18
C ARG A 36 -9.66 -12.25 -11.86
N GLY A 37 -8.59 -12.78 -11.29
CA GLY A 37 -7.86 -13.93 -11.82
C GLY A 37 -7.82 -15.10 -10.85
N GLY A 38 -8.09 -16.31 -11.34
CA GLY A 38 -8.00 -17.55 -10.56
C GLY A 38 -6.61 -18.22 -10.57
N TYR A 39 -5.66 -17.68 -11.35
CA TYR A 39 -4.31 -18.22 -11.42
C TYR A 39 -3.45 -17.78 -10.25
N MET A 40 -2.42 -18.57 -9.94
CA MET A 40 -1.65 -18.48 -8.70
C MET A 40 -1.18 -17.06 -8.33
N ARG A 41 -0.61 -16.31 -9.29
CA ARG A 41 -0.13 -14.94 -9.03
C ARG A 41 -1.25 -13.94 -8.75
N ALA A 42 -2.38 -14.04 -9.45
CA ALA A 42 -3.53 -13.17 -9.17
C ALA A 42 -4.12 -13.43 -7.78
N VAL A 43 -4.16 -14.69 -7.34
CA VAL A 43 -4.55 -15.08 -5.98
C VAL A 43 -3.54 -14.54 -4.96
N GLU A 44 -2.23 -14.66 -5.21
CA GLU A 44 -1.18 -14.15 -4.32
C GLU A 44 -1.26 -12.63 -4.14
N VAL A 45 -1.47 -11.87 -5.22
CA VAL A 45 -1.63 -10.41 -5.18
C VAL A 45 -2.88 -10.02 -4.41
N THR A 46 -4.01 -10.70 -4.63
CA THR A 46 -5.26 -10.45 -3.89
C THR A 46 -5.05 -10.65 -2.40
N ALA A 47 -4.43 -11.77 -2.02
CA ALA A 47 -4.12 -12.06 -0.62
C ALA A 47 -3.14 -11.03 -0.01
N ALA A 48 -2.23 -10.47 -0.80
CA ALA A 48 -1.33 -9.40 -0.32
C ALA A 48 -2.10 -8.10 -0.02
N ILE A 49 -3.09 -7.74 -0.83
CA ILE A 49 -3.97 -6.60 -0.59
C ILE A 49 -4.81 -6.83 0.68
N ASP A 50 -5.39 -8.01 0.85
CA ASP A 50 -6.23 -8.32 2.02
C ASP A 50 -5.42 -8.30 3.33
N ARG A 51 -4.21 -8.87 3.32
CA ARG A 51 -3.28 -8.78 4.46
C ARG A 51 -2.91 -7.33 4.77
N THR A 52 -2.69 -6.51 3.74
CA THR A 52 -2.38 -5.09 3.92
C THR A 52 -3.56 -4.36 4.54
N ARG A 53 -4.79 -4.62 4.06
CA ARG A 53 -6.02 -4.03 4.60
C ARG A 53 -6.19 -4.35 6.08
N LYS A 54 -5.97 -5.61 6.48
CA LYS A 54 -6.00 -6.02 7.89
C LYS A 54 -4.96 -5.29 8.73
N ARG A 55 -3.71 -5.23 8.26
CA ARG A 55 -2.63 -4.53 8.98
C ARG A 55 -2.90 -3.03 9.15
N VAL A 56 -3.52 -2.39 8.16
CA VAL A 56 -3.94 -0.98 8.26
C VAL A 56 -5.07 -0.81 9.27
N ALA A 57 -6.04 -1.73 9.29
CA ALA A 57 -7.10 -1.72 10.31
C ALA A 57 -6.52 -1.84 11.72
N ASP A 58 -5.59 -2.77 11.93
CA ASP A 58 -4.90 -2.95 13.22
C ASP A 58 -4.10 -1.69 13.61
N LEU A 59 -3.38 -1.08 12.65
CA LEU A 59 -2.59 0.14 12.87
C LEU A 59 -3.47 1.34 13.28
N LEU A 60 -4.66 1.46 12.71
CA LEU A 60 -5.59 2.56 12.97
C LEU A 60 -6.60 2.27 14.09
N GLY A 61 -6.62 1.05 14.63
CA GLY A 61 -7.62 0.62 15.62
C GLY A 61 -9.04 0.51 15.05
N ALA A 62 -9.19 0.24 13.76
CA ALA A 62 -10.49 0.05 13.13
C ALA A 62 -11.12 -1.31 13.56
N PRO A 63 -12.45 -1.39 13.73
CA PRO A 63 -13.09 -2.58 14.28
C PRO A 63 -13.07 -3.79 13.33
N ALA A 64 -12.82 -3.58 12.04
CA ALA A 64 -12.74 -4.63 11.03
C ALA A 64 -11.97 -4.16 9.79
N ALA A 65 -11.38 -5.08 9.03
CA ALA A 65 -10.62 -4.76 7.81
C ALA A 65 -11.51 -4.15 6.72
N GLU A 66 -12.78 -4.52 6.67
CA GLU A 66 -13.80 -4.05 5.75
C GLU A 66 -14.13 -2.55 5.94
N ARG A 67 -13.71 -1.96 7.07
CA ARG A 67 -13.82 -0.52 7.33
C ARG A 67 -12.68 0.30 6.72
N ILE A 68 -11.71 -0.34 6.09
CA ILE A 68 -10.61 0.33 5.40
C ILE A 68 -10.90 0.35 3.91
N VAL A 69 -10.86 1.53 3.29
CA VAL A 69 -10.93 1.72 1.83
C VAL A 69 -9.60 2.31 1.36
N PHE A 70 -9.03 1.75 0.29
CA PHE A 70 -7.81 2.30 -0.31
C PHE A 70 -8.20 3.37 -1.33
N ALA A 71 -7.87 4.62 -1.02
CA ALA A 71 -7.99 5.76 -1.93
C ALA A 71 -6.63 6.11 -2.55
N PHE A 72 -6.62 6.97 -3.56
CA PHE A 72 -5.36 7.40 -4.18
C PHE A 72 -4.52 8.28 -3.22
N ASN A 73 -5.16 9.16 -2.46
CA ASN A 73 -4.55 10.01 -1.43
C ASN A 73 -5.62 10.54 -0.44
N GLY A 74 -5.22 11.41 0.49
CA GLY A 74 -6.15 12.01 1.46
C GLY A 74 -7.22 12.90 0.83
N THR A 75 -6.89 13.66 -0.21
CA THR A 75 -7.86 14.51 -0.94
C THR A 75 -8.89 13.66 -1.67
N ASP A 76 -8.46 12.61 -2.37
CA ASP A 76 -9.34 11.66 -3.05
C ASP A 76 -10.28 10.96 -2.06
N ALA A 77 -9.76 10.52 -0.91
CA ALA A 77 -10.57 9.93 0.16
C ALA A 77 -11.66 10.87 0.67
N LEU A 78 -11.35 12.16 0.86
CA LEU A 78 -12.33 13.16 1.32
C LEU A 78 -13.43 13.43 0.29
N ASN A 79 -13.13 13.32 -1.01
CA ASN A 79 -14.14 13.52 -2.06
C ASN A 79 -15.07 12.32 -2.23
N MET A 80 -14.68 11.13 -1.78
CA MET A 80 -15.51 9.92 -1.84
C MET A 80 -16.48 9.77 -0.65
N ALA A 81 -16.28 10.53 0.43
CA ALA A 81 -17.07 10.44 1.67
C ALA A 81 -18.42 11.16 1.56
#